data_AF-A0A431V9B0-F1
#
_entry.id   AF-A0A431V9B0-F1
#
_cell.length_a   1.000
_cell.length_b   1.000
_cell.length_c   1.000
_cell.angle_alpha   90.00
_cell.angle_beta   90.00
_cell.angle_gamma   90.00
#
_symmetry.space_group_name_H-M   'P 1'
#
loop_
_entity.id
_entity.type
_entity.pdbx_description
1 polymer ?
#
loop_
_entity_poly.entity_id
_entity_poly.type
_entity_poly.pdbx_seq_one_letter_code
_entity_poly.pdbx_strand_id
1 'polypeptide(L)' 'RRSLGEVAMMRYKQVIGRSLRARSLSAQKIEAAVGCKVMNIMTSLGMPTTRKIA' A
#
# COMPACT_ATOMS: atom_id res chain seq x y z
N ARG A 1 -1.49 14.37 -16.16
CA ARG A 1 -1.14 14.56 -14.72
C ARG A 1 -1.77 13.42 -13.93
N ARG A 2 -1.01 12.59 -13.20
CA ARG A 2 -1.59 11.52 -12.35
C ARG A 2 -2.16 12.09 -11.07
N SER A 3 -3.26 11.53 -10.58
CA SER A 3 -3.86 11.95 -9.31
C SER A 3 -3.05 11.42 -8.12
N LEU A 4 -3.12 12.12 -6.98
CA LEU A 4 -2.44 11.68 -5.75
C LEU A 4 -2.94 10.30 -5.29
N GLY A 5 -4.24 10.03 -5.45
CA GLY A 5 -4.84 8.73 -5.12
C GLY A 5 -4.33 7.60 -6.00
N GLU A 6 -4.13 7.83 -7.30
CA GLU A 6 -3.56 6.83 -8.20
C GLU A 6 -2.12 6.50 -7.81
N VAL A 7 -1.32 7.52 -7.48
CA VAL A 7 0.07 7.33 -7.04
C VAL A 7 0.14 6.59 -5.70
N ALA A 8 -0.75 6.91 -4.75
CA ALA A 8 -0.83 6.20 -3.48
C ALA A 8 -1.17 4.71 -3.69
N MET A 9 -2.13 4.41 -4.56
CA MET A 9 -2.51 3.02 -4.87
C MET A 9 -1.41 2.26 -5.61
N MET A 10 -0.67 2.92 -6.50
CA MET A 10 0.52 2.33 -7.15
C MET A 10 1.57 1.92 -6.10
N ARG A 11 1.87 2.80 -5.14
CA ARG A 11 2.83 2.51 -4.06
C ARG A 11 2.36 1.39 -3.14
N TYR A 12 1.09 1.40 -2.76
CA TYR A 12 0.48 0.31 -1.98
C TYR A 12 0.76 -1.05 -2.64
N LYS A 13 0.52 -1.15 -3.95
CA LYS A 13 0.73 -2.40 -4.71
C LYS A 13 2.19 -2.84 -4.79
N GLN A 14 3.12 -1.90 -4.76
CA GLN A 14 4.56 -2.16 -4.82
C GLN A 14 5.15 -2.56 -3.47
N VAL A 15 4.69 -1.94 -2.38
CA VAL A 15 5.28 -2.10 -1.04
C VAL A 15 4.53 -3.15 -0.22
N ILE A 16 3.19 -3.11 -0.20
CA ILE A 16 2.36 -4.03 0.59
C ILE A 16 2.02 -5.28 -0.23
N GLY A 17 1.48 -5.08 -1.44
CA GLY A 17 1.11 -6.19 -2.32
C GLY A 17 -0.07 -5.87 -3.22
N ARG A 18 -0.24 -6.68 -4.27
CA ARG A 18 -1.22 -6.44 -5.34
C ARG A 18 -2.65 -6.88 -4.99
N SER A 19 -2.82 -7.67 -3.94
CA SER A 19 -4.09 -8.30 -3.56
C SER A 19 -4.32 -8.24 -2.05
N LEU A 20 -5.59 -8.23 -1.65
CA LEU A 20 -5.99 -8.41 -0.25
C LEU A 20 -6.13 -9.91 0.04
N ARG A 21 -5.68 -10.33 1.22
CA ARG A 21 -5.62 -11.75 1.61
C ARG A 21 -6.80 -12.17 2.47
N ALA A 22 -7.46 -11.23 3.14
CA ALA A 22 -8.64 -11.51 3.94
C ALA A 22 -9.80 -12.06 3.08
N ARG A 23 -10.53 -13.04 3.63
CA ARG A 23 -11.60 -13.77 2.93
C ARG A 23 -12.98 -13.10 3.03
N SER A 24 -13.22 -12.30 4.06
CA SER A 24 -14.45 -11.53 4.23
C SER A 24 -14.25 -10.06 3.88
N LEU A 25 -15.27 -9.41 3.31
CA LEU A 25 -15.20 -8.00 2.93
C LEU A 25 -14.92 -7.08 4.13
N SER A 26 -15.46 -7.39 5.30
CA SER A 26 -15.19 -6.65 6.53
C SER A 26 -13.70 -6.69 6.90
N ALA A 27 -13.09 -7.87 6.84
CA ALA A 27 -11.67 -8.03 7.10
C ALA A 27 -10.79 -7.41 6.01
N GLN A 28 -11.21 -7.45 4.73
CA GLN A 28 -10.52 -6.77 3.63
C GLN A 28 -10.48 -5.24 3.81
N LYS A 29 -11.56 -4.64 4.30
CA LYS A 29 -11.59 -3.20 4.63
C LYS A 29 -10.59 -2.86 5.72
N ILE A 30 -10.49 -3.69 6.75
CA ILE A 30 -9.52 -3.52 7.83
C ILE A 30 -8.09 -3.68 7.30
N GLU A 31 -7.84 -4.71 6.50
CA GLU A 31 -6.53 -4.95 5.86
C GLU A 31 -6.08 -3.74 5.04
N ALA A 32 -6.96 -3.20 4.19
CA ALA A 32 -6.66 -2.02 3.39
C ALA A 32 -6.40 -0.78 4.27
N ALA A 33 -7.20 -0.56 5.30
CA ALA A 33 -7.02 0.58 6.22
C ALA A 33 -5.68 0.50 6.98
N VAL A 34 -5.31 -0.69 7.46
CA VAL A 34 -4.02 -0.94 8.11
C VAL A 34 -2.88 -0.73 7.12
N GLY A 35 -2.98 -1.25 5.90
CA GLY A 35 -1.96 -1.04 4.86
C GLY A 35 -1.76 0.44 4.52
N CYS A 36 -2.84 1.22 4.40
CA CYS A 36 -2.76 2.68 4.24
C CYS A 36 -2.08 3.36 5.43
N LYS A 37 -2.37 2.93 6.67
CA LYS A 37 -1.72 3.47 7.87
C LYS A 37 -0.22 3.18 7.87
N VAL A 38 0.19 1.98 7.50
CA VAL A 38 1.61 1.61 7.34
C VAL A 38 2.30 2.49 6.30
N MET A 39 1.66 2.71 5.14
CA MET A 39 2.19 3.61 4.10
C MET A 39 2.38 5.05 4.59
N ASN A 40 1.45 5.56 5.40
CA ASN A 40 1.58 6.90 5.99
C ASN A 40 2.77 6.98 6.96
N ILE A 41 2.97 5.94 7.78
CA ILE A 41 4.12 5.84 8.69
C ILE A 41 5.42 5.80 7.89
N MET A 42 5.52 4.96 6.84
CA MET A 42 6.70 4.92 5.97
C MET A 42 6.98 6.26 5.30
N THR A 43 5.93 6.99 4.92
CA THR A 43 6.07 8.34 4.35
C THR A 43 6.68 9.31 5.34
N SER A 44 6.30 9.23 6.63
CA SER A 44 6.88 10.06 7.69
C SER A 44 8.33 9.70 8.03
N LEU A 45 8.72 8.44 7.87
CA LEU A 45 10.05 7.94 8.21
C LEU A 45 11.06 7.98 7.05
N GLY A 46 10.62 8.31 5.83
CA GLY A 46 11.42 8.19 4.62
C GLY A 46 11.10 6.90 3.88
N MET A 47 10.38 7.03 2.76
CA MET A 47 9.84 5.92 1.96
C MET A 47 10.90 4.85 1.62
N PRO A 48 10.56 3.54 1.70
CA PRO A 48 11.48 2.49 1.31
C PRO A 48 11.75 2.49 -0.20
N THR A 49 13.00 2.20 -0.59
CA THR A 49 13.37 2.02 -2.00
C THR A 49 13.21 0.55 -2.39
N THR A 50 12.17 0.24 -3.16
CA THR A 50 11.96 -1.12 -3.68
C THR A 50 12.70 -1.29 -5.01
N ARG A 51 13.52 -2.34 -5.13
CA ARG A 51 14.22 -2.71 -6.38
C ARG A 51 13.87 -4.16 -6.75
N LYS A 52 13.67 -4.42 -8.05
CA LYS A 52 13.59 -5.79 -8.56
C LYS A 52 15.00 -6.33 -8.67
N ILE A 53 15.22 -7.53 -8.15
CA ILE A 53 16.47 -8.28 -8.31
C ILE A 53 16.27 -9.17 -9.54
N ALA A 54 17.23 -9.15 -10.46
CA ALA A 54 17.25 -9.94 -11.69
C ALA A 54 17.95 -11.29 -11.46
#